data_AF-A0A5N5T059-F1
#
_entry.id   AF-A0A5N5T059-F1
#
_cell.length_a   1.000
_cell.length_b   1.000
_cell.length_c   1.000
_cell.angle_alpha   90.00
_cell.angle_beta   90.00
_cell.angle_gamma   90.00
#
_symmetry.space_group_name_H-M   'P 1'
#
loop_
_entity.id
_entity.type
_entity.pdbx_description
1 polymer ?
#
loop_
_entity_poly.entity_id
_entity_poly.type
_entity_poly.pdbx_seq_one_letter_code
_entity_poly.pdbx_strand_id
1 'polypeptide(L)'
;MVQDAFPNDFKVGNATPAIFIVFLLFIIPSRLPWKDTSAEPIPSCLTWEVVHKKVPWGLILLVGGGFAMAEGASASGLSTWLQAQLQAIGLGIHPLYLMLPGTVCCSYAFMLPVSNPPNAIAFNAFYNEDHRYDESWLLFEFNLYFYNDLIN
;
A
#
# COMPACT_ATOMS: atom_id res chain seq x y z
N MET A 1 -12.20 -25.42 22.68
CA MET A 1 -13.44 -25.90 23.33
C MET A 1 -14.24 -24.80 24.05
N VAL A 2 -14.01 -23.50 23.79
CA VAL A 2 -14.78 -22.39 24.44
C VAL A 2 -15.28 -21.35 23.42
N GLN A 3 -15.21 -21.64 22.11
CA GLN A 3 -15.65 -20.71 21.05
C GLN A 3 -16.99 -21.10 20.42
N ASP A 4 -17.59 -22.23 20.83
CA ASP A 4 -18.82 -22.77 20.23
C ASP A 4 -20.10 -22.44 21.04
N ALA A 5 -20.01 -21.52 22.02
CA ALA A 5 -21.08 -21.26 22.99
C ALA A 5 -22.00 -20.06 22.65
N PHE A 6 -21.75 -19.32 21.57
CA PHE A 6 -22.54 -18.13 21.22
C PHE A 6 -23.16 -18.25 19.81
N PRO A 7 -24.49 -18.12 19.68
CA PRO A 7 -25.17 -18.14 18.39
C PRO A 7 -25.01 -16.79 17.68
N ASN A 8 -24.61 -16.84 16.40
CA ASN A 8 -24.72 -15.82 15.35
C ASN A 8 -23.86 -14.54 15.43
N ASP A 9 -22.69 -14.63 14.80
CA ASP A 9 -22.38 -14.01 13.49
C ASP A 9 -22.23 -12.48 13.35
N PHE A 10 -22.04 -11.72 14.44
CA PHE A 10 -21.54 -10.35 14.33
C PHE A 10 -20.02 -10.29 14.49
N LYS A 11 -19.31 -10.57 13.39
CA LYS A 11 -17.86 -10.35 13.29
C LYS A 11 -17.59 -8.85 13.14
N VAL A 12 -17.50 -8.12 14.26
CA VAL A 12 -17.18 -6.69 14.24
C VAL A 12 -15.73 -6.52 13.78
N GLY A 13 -15.53 -5.86 12.64
CA GLY A 13 -14.21 -5.63 12.07
C GLY A 13 -13.45 -4.54 12.83
N ASN A 14 -12.12 -4.68 12.95
CA ASN A 14 -11.23 -3.65 13.52
C ASN A 14 -11.34 -2.28 12.81
N ALA A 15 -11.92 -2.24 11.61
CA ALA A 15 -12.21 -1.03 10.85
C ALA A 15 -13.37 -0.18 11.45
N THR A 16 -14.33 -0.81 12.13
CA THR A 16 -15.50 -0.12 12.72
C THR A 16 -15.08 0.95 13.74
N PRO A 17 -14.22 0.69 14.74
CA PRO A 17 -13.75 1.73 15.65
C PRO A 17 -12.89 2.78 14.95
N ALA A 18 -12.08 2.41 13.95
CA ALA A 18 -11.25 3.36 13.22
C ALA A 18 -12.09 4.38 12.41
N ILE A 19 -13.11 3.90 11.69
CA ILE A 19 -14.03 4.76 10.93
C ILE A 19 -14.82 5.67 11.88
N PHE A 20 -15.25 5.15 13.03
CA PHE A 20 -15.94 5.94 14.06
C PHE A 20 -15.08 7.10 14.60
N ILE A 21 -13.78 6.86 14.85
CA ILE A 21 -12.84 7.90 15.29
C ILE A 21 -12.63 8.95 14.20
N VAL A 22 -12.57 8.56 12.91
CA VAL A 22 -12.48 9.51 11.79
C VAL A 22 -13.74 10.37 11.70
N PHE A 23 -14.93 9.80 11.83
CA PHE A 23 -16.17 10.57 11.90
C PHE A 23 -16.18 11.55 13.08
N LEU A 24 -15.69 11.13 14.26
CA LEU A 24 -15.50 12.03 15.40
C LEU A 24 -14.53 13.17 15.09
N LEU A 25 -13.45 12.94 14.35
CA LEU A 25 -12.48 13.98 13.96
C LEU A 25 -13.03 15.02 12.96
N PHE A 26 -14.09 14.67 12.21
CA PHE A 26 -14.84 15.63 11.38
C PHE A 26 -15.84 16.46 12.20
N ILE A 27 -16.40 15.88 13.27
CA ILE A 27 -17.41 16.52 14.15
C ILE A 27 -16.75 17.35 15.25
N ILE A 28 -15.59 16.93 15.77
CA ILE A 28 -14.88 17.62 16.84
C ILE A 28 -14.22 18.89 16.27
N PRO A 29 -14.57 20.07 16.81
CA PRO A 29 -13.97 21.33 16.38
C PRO A 29 -12.49 21.37 16.78
N SER A 30 -11.64 21.97 15.93
CA SER A 30 -10.18 22.08 16.18
C SER A 30 -9.84 22.87 17.45
N ARG A 31 -10.79 23.64 18.00
CA ARG A 31 -10.66 24.39 19.26
C ARG A 31 -11.83 24.07 20.19
N LEU A 32 -11.53 23.72 21.45
CA LEU A 32 -12.53 23.45 22.49
C LEU A 32 -13.28 24.74 22.86
N PRO A 33 -14.63 24.74 22.89
CA PRO A 33 -15.45 25.94 23.12
C PRO A 33 -15.33 26.56 24.52
N TRP A 34 -14.65 25.87 25.45
CA TRP A 34 -14.45 26.35 26.82
C TRP A 34 -13.26 27.31 26.97
N LYS A 35 -12.42 27.49 25.93
CA LYS A 35 -11.18 28.27 26.02
C LYS A 35 -11.23 29.65 25.37
N ASP A 36 -12.08 29.90 24.36
CA ASP A 36 -12.17 31.19 23.66
C ASP A 36 -13.63 31.56 23.30
N THR A 37 -14.07 32.77 23.69
CA THR A 37 -15.35 33.39 23.29
C THR A 37 -15.11 34.38 22.13
N SER A 38 -14.68 33.88 20.97
CA SER A 38 -14.52 34.69 19.75
C SER A 38 -15.48 34.22 18.67
N ALA A 39 -16.17 35.17 18.03
CA ALA A 39 -17.23 34.97 17.03
C ALA A 39 -16.72 34.58 15.63
N GLU A 40 -15.59 33.86 15.54
CA GLU A 40 -15.04 33.37 14.27
C GLU A 40 -15.49 31.91 14.04
N PRO A 41 -15.92 31.53 12.83
CA PRO A 41 -16.33 30.16 12.53
C PRO A 41 -15.15 29.20 12.72
N ILE A 42 -15.28 28.25 13.65
CA ILE A 42 -14.20 27.35 14.05
C ILE A 42 -14.01 26.27 12.97
N PRO A 43 -12.82 26.11 12.38
CA PRO A 43 -12.56 25.05 11.42
C PRO A 43 -12.54 23.67 12.10
N SER A 44 -13.12 22.65 11.46
CA SER A 44 -13.02 21.25 11.86
C SER A 44 -11.56 20.79 11.94
N CYS A 45 -11.22 19.85 12.83
CA CYS A 45 -9.83 19.37 12.98
C CYS A 45 -9.31 18.66 11.71
N LEU A 46 -10.22 18.09 10.93
CA LEU A 46 -9.96 17.53 9.62
C LEU A 46 -10.92 18.16 8.59
N THR A 47 -10.46 19.17 7.87
CA THR A 47 -11.25 19.80 6.80
C THR A 47 -11.23 18.91 5.56
N TRP A 48 -12.39 18.73 4.91
CA TRP A 48 -12.51 17.94 3.66
C TRP A 48 -11.51 18.36 2.59
N GLU A 49 -11.20 19.65 2.49
CA GLU A 49 -10.20 20.19 1.57
C GLU A 49 -8.78 19.63 1.83
N VAL A 50 -8.39 19.47 3.10
CA VAL A 50 -7.08 18.93 3.48
C VAL A 50 -7.02 17.43 3.16
N VAL A 51 -8.10 16.70 3.41
CA VAL A 51 -8.22 15.27 3.09
C VAL A 51 -8.12 15.06 1.59
N HIS A 52 -8.90 15.80 0.80
CA HIS A 52 -8.90 15.64 -0.65
C HIS A 52 -7.55 15.98 -1.29
N LYS A 53 -6.83 16.98 -0.75
CA LYS A 53 -5.50 17.39 -1.26
C LYS A 53 -4.35 16.50 -0.80
N LYS A 54 -4.37 15.99 0.43
CA LYS A 54 -3.23 15.24 1.00
C LYS A 54 -3.36 13.73 0.87
N VAL A 55 -4.56 13.20 0.65
CA VAL A 55 -4.76 11.75 0.56
C VAL A 55 -4.49 11.25 -0.87
N PRO A 56 -3.57 10.30 -1.06
CA PRO A 56 -3.35 9.67 -2.35
C PRO A 56 -4.47 8.65 -2.64
N TRP A 57 -5.59 9.11 -3.20
CA TRP A 57 -6.75 8.27 -3.52
C TRP A 57 -6.42 7.07 -4.40
N GLY A 58 -5.49 7.24 -5.34
CA GLY A 58 -5.00 6.15 -6.19
C GLY A 58 -4.34 5.02 -5.40
N LEU A 59 -3.58 5.34 -4.35
CA LEU A 59 -2.95 4.34 -3.49
C LEU A 59 -3.99 3.55 -2.67
N ILE A 60 -5.00 4.24 -2.15
CA ILE A 60 -6.09 3.60 -1.41
C ILE A 60 -6.86 2.64 -2.33
N LEU A 61 -7.22 3.08 -3.54
CA LEU A 61 -7.88 2.25 -4.53
C LEU A 61 -7.01 1.07 -4.98
N LEU A 62 -5.69 1.26 -5.10
CA LEU A 62 -4.76 0.21 -5.47
C LEU A 62 -4.66 -0.88 -4.39
N VAL A 63 -4.49 -0.46 -3.13
CA VAL A 63 -4.41 -1.39 -1.99
C VAL A 63 -5.73 -2.15 -1.83
N GLY A 64 -6.87 -1.44 -1.86
CA GLY A 64 -8.19 -2.06 -1.80
C GLY A 64 -8.45 -2.98 -2.99
N GLY A 65 -8.06 -2.57 -4.20
CA GLY A 65 -8.18 -3.35 -5.43
C GLY A 65 -7.35 -4.63 -5.42
N GLY A 66 -6.14 -4.61 -4.84
CA GLY A 66 -5.30 -5.80 -4.67
C GLY A 66 -5.93 -6.84 -3.76
N PHE A 67 -6.50 -6.42 -2.62
CA PHE A 67 -7.23 -7.31 -1.73
C PHE A 67 -8.53 -7.83 -2.35
N ALA A 68 -9.29 -6.95 -3.03
CA ALA A 68 -10.50 -7.36 -3.74
C ALA A 68 -10.20 -8.36 -4.87
N MET A 69 -9.07 -8.19 -5.58
CA MET A 69 -8.61 -9.13 -6.60
C MET A 69 -8.20 -10.47 -6.00
N ALA A 70 -7.49 -10.47 -4.87
CA ALA A 70 -7.11 -11.71 -4.17
C ALA A 70 -8.36 -12.50 -3.73
N GLU A 71 -9.36 -11.81 -3.17
CA GLU A 71 -10.64 -12.42 -2.79
C GLU A 71 -11.46 -12.83 -4.01
N GLY A 72 -11.38 -12.07 -5.11
CA GLY A 72 -12.01 -12.45 -6.38
C GLY A 72 -11.42 -13.74 -6.95
N ALA A 73 -10.10 -13.94 -6.80
CA ALA A 73 -9.42 -15.16 -7.23
C ALA A 73 -9.79 -16.38 -6.37
N SER A 74 -10.05 -16.20 -5.07
CA SER A 74 -10.55 -17.28 -4.20
C SER A 74 -12.03 -17.57 -4.46
N ALA A 75 -12.88 -16.54 -4.55
CA ALA A 75 -14.32 -16.67 -4.76
C ALA A 75 -14.68 -17.28 -6.14
N SER A 76 -13.88 -17.00 -7.17
CA SER A 76 -14.05 -17.59 -8.50
C SER A 76 -13.56 -19.05 -8.60
N GLY A 77 -12.85 -19.57 -7.58
CA GLY A 77 -12.17 -20.87 -7.66
C GLY A 77 -11.00 -20.88 -8.64
N LEU A 78 -10.54 -19.71 -9.11
CA LEU A 78 -9.39 -19.62 -10.02
C LEU A 78 -8.11 -20.11 -9.34
N SER A 79 -7.95 -19.81 -8.05
CA SER A 79 -6.82 -20.29 -7.25
C SER A 79 -6.77 -21.81 -7.16
N THR A 80 -7.92 -22.47 -6.96
CA THR A 80 -8.01 -23.93 -6.87
C THR A 80 -7.84 -24.59 -8.25
N TRP A 81 -8.37 -23.96 -9.31
CA TRP A 81 -8.14 -24.43 -10.68
C TRP A 81 -6.66 -24.35 -11.07
N LEU A 82 -5.98 -23.24 -10.82
CA LEU A 82 -4.55 -23.09 -11.07
C LEU A 82 -3.73 -24.09 -10.25
N GLN A 83 -4.09 -24.29 -8.98
CA GLN A 83 -3.46 -25.29 -8.13
C GLN A 83 -3.57 -26.70 -8.73
N ALA A 84 -4.75 -27.07 -9.26
CA ALA A 84 -4.96 -28.37 -9.90
C ALA A 84 -4.11 -28.54 -11.17
N GLN A 85 -3.97 -27.50 -12.01
CA GLN A 85 -3.12 -27.55 -13.20
C GLN A 85 -1.64 -27.72 -12.84
N LEU A 86 -1.17 -27.02 -11.81
CA LEU A 86 0.21 -27.14 -11.31
C LEU A 86 0.52 -28.54 -10.76
N GLN A 87 -0.45 -29.17 -10.10
CA GLN A 87 -0.32 -30.56 -9.66
C GLN A 87 -0.32 -31.56 -10.83
N ALA A 88 -1.14 -31.34 -11.85
CA ALA A 88 -1.23 -32.21 -13.02
C ALA A 88 0.06 -32.26 -13.86
N ILE A 89 0.80 -31.15 -13.90
CA ILE A 89 2.13 -31.05 -14.55
C ILE A 89 3.23 -31.78 -13.74
N GLY A 90 2.90 -32.34 -12.58
CA GLY A 90 3.77 -33.26 -11.83
C GLY A 90 4.97 -32.58 -11.17
N LEU A 91 4.92 -31.25 -11.00
CA LEU A 91 6.06 -30.49 -10.53
C LEU A 91 6.49 -30.91 -9.12
N GLY A 92 5.60 -31.32 -8.22
CA GLY A 92 5.99 -31.74 -6.85
C GLY A 92 6.79 -30.67 -6.07
N ILE A 93 6.84 -29.44 -6.59
CA ILE A 93 7.66 -28.36 -6.07
C ILE A 93 6.88 -27.65 -4.98
N HIS A 94 7.57 -27.34 -3.88
CA HIS A 94 7.02 -26.52 -2.80
C HIS A 94 6.63 -25.12 -3.33
N PRO A 95 5.44 -24.57 -3.00
CA PRO A 95 4.95 -23.27 -3.50
C PRO A 95 5.94 -22.10 -3.36
N LEU A 96 6.86 -22.17 -2.39
CA LEU A 96 7.94 -21.21 -2.19
C LEU A 96 8.80 -20.98 -3.44
N TYR A 97 9.10 -22.03 -4.21
CA TYR A 97 9.96 -21.89 -5.39
C TYR A 97 9.30 -21.08 -6.52
N LEU A 98 7.97 -20.97 -6.53
CA LEU A 98 7.24 -20.13 -7.49
C LEU A 98 7.06 -18.69 -6.97
N MET A 99 6.82 -18.52 -5.66
CA MET A 99 6.70 -17.18 -5.06
C MET A 99 8.03 -16.43 -5.03
N LEU A 100 9.14 -17.09 -4.70
CA LEU A 100 10.46 -16.45 -4.59
C LEU A 100 10.84 -15.65 -5.85
N PRO A 101 10.93 -16.25 -7.06
CA PRO A 101 11.29 -15.48 -8.25
C PRO A 101 10.27 -14.38 -8.57
N GLY A 102 8.98 -14.60 -8.33
CA GLY A 102 7.94 -13.57 -8.51
C GLY A 102 8.17 -12.36 -7.61
N THR A 103 8.38 -12.60 -6.31
CA THR A 103 8.64 -11.53 -5.33
C THR A 103 9.94 -10.78 -5.63
N VAL A 104 10.99 -11.51 -6.02
CA VAL A 104 12.29 -10.95 -6.38
C VAL A 104 12.17 -10.07 -7.62
N CYS A 105 11.50 -10.54 -8.69
CA CYS A 105 11.24 -9.73 -9.88
C CYS A 105 10.43 -8.46 -9.56
N CYS A 106 9.42 -8.55 -8.70
CA CYS A 106 8.67 -7.38 -8.25
C CYS A 106 9.56 -6.37 -7.50
N SER A 107 10.43 -6.83 -6.59
CA SER A 107 11.38 -5.97 -5.88
C SER A 107 12.33 -5.24 -6.84
N TYR A 108 12.87 -5.93 -7.84
CA TYR A 108 13.72 -5.30 -8.87
C TYR A 108 12.94 -4.31 -9.75
N ALA A 109 11.66 -4.59 -10.04
CA ALA A 109 10.81 -3.67 -10.80
C ALA A 109 10.61 -2.33 -10.08
N PHE A 110 10.51 -2.32 -8.74
CA PHE A 110 10.42 -1.09 -7.94
C PHE A 110 11.70 -0.26 -7.91
N MET A 111 12.83 -0.87 -8.27
CA MET A 111 14.14 -0.22 -8.31
C MET A 111 14.38 0.52 -9.64
N LEU A 112 13.56 0.23 -10.66
CA LEU A 112 13.65 0.88 -11.97
C LEU A 112 13.24 2.36 -11.90
N PRO A 113 13.84 3.23 -12.73
CA PRO A 113 13.58 4.67 -12.71
C PRO A 113 12.12 5.03 -13.04
N VAL A 114 11.37 4.14 -13.70
CA VAL A 114 9.95 4.35 -14.02
C VAL A 114 9.02 4.09 -12.83
N SER A 115 9.49 3.40 -11.79
CA SER A 115 8.59 2.86 -10.75
C SER A 115 8.30 3.82 -9.60
N ASN A 116 9.17 4.79 -9.32
CA ASN A 116 8.93 5.77 -8.26
C ASN A 116 9.35 7.20 -8.69
N PRO A 117 8.64 8.26 -8.21
CA PRO A 117 8.96 9.63 -8.60
C PRO A 117 10.39 10.10 -8.25
N PRO A 118 10.97 9.75 -7.08
CA PRO A 118 12.35 10.13 -6.76
C PRO A 118 13.40 9.55 -7.72
N ASN A 119 13.33 8.24 -8.04
CA ASN A 119 14.25 7.58 -8.97
C ASN A 119 14.09 8.13 -10.40
N ALA A 120 12.87 8.49 -10.81
CA ALA A 120 12.61 9.12 -12.11
C ALA A 120 13.29 10.50 -12.25
N ILE A 121 13.25 11.31 -11.18
CA ILE A 121 13.89 12.64 -11.17
C ILE A 121 15.41 12.50 -11.19
N ALA A 122 15.97 11.60 -10.37
CA ALA A 122 17.40 11.32 -10.37
C ALA A 122 17.86 10.87 -11.77
N PHE A 123 17.13 9.94 -12.39
CA PHE A 123 17.43 9.49 -13.74
C PHE A 123 17.39 10.62 -14.78
N ASN A 124 16.40 11.49 -14.72
CA ASN A 124 16.30 12.62 -15.64
C ASN A 124 17.46 13.62 -15.46
N ALA A 125 17.86 13.89 -14.21
CA ALA A 125 19.02 14.73 -13.91
C ALA A 125 20.31 14.13 -14.51
N PHE A 126 20.56 12.84 -14.31
CA PHE A 126 21.73 12.16 -14.88
C PHE A 126 21.70 12.09 -16.42
N TYR A 127 20.53 11.89 -17.04
CA TYR A 127 20.38 11.83 -18.49
C TYR A 127 20.79 13.13 -19.20
N ASN A 128 20.43 14.28 -18.62
CA ASN A 128 20.71 15.59 -19.20
C ASN A 128 22.20 15.99 -19.08
N GLU A 129 22.96 15.37 -18.17
CA GLU A 129 24.38 15.70 -17.95
C GLU A 129 25.36 14.88 -18.80
N ASP A 130 25.12 13.57 -19.05
CA ASP A 130 26.17 12.70 -19.61
C ASP A 130 25.78 11.94 -20.90
N HIS A 131 24.54 12.05 -21.41
CA HIS A 131 24.05 11.42 -22.66
C HIS A 131 24.45 9.94 -22.91
N ARG A 132 24.85 9.20 -21.86
CA ARG A 132 25.32 7.82 -21.93
C ARG A 132 24.28 6.89 -21.31
N TYR A 133 23.78 5.95 -22.11
CA TYR A 133 22.83 4.92 -21.68
C TYR A 133 23.51 3.78 -20.89
N ASP A 134 24.84 3.81 -20.84
CA ASP A 134 25.69 2.67 -20.45
C ASP A 134 25.88 2.57 -18.92
N GLU A 135 25.20 3.42 -18.14
CA GLU A 135 25.40 3.57 -16.69
C GLU A 135 24.10 3.39 -15.88
N SER A 136 23.05 2.78 -16.46
CA SER A 136 21.77 2.58 -15.76
C SER A 136 21.87 1.74 -14.47
N TRP A 137 22.97 1.02 -14.29
CA TRP A 137 23.38 0.29 -13.08
C TRP A 137 23.91 1.19 -11.96
N LEU A 138 24.36 2.42 -12.24
CA LEU A 138 24.75 3.39 -11.20
C LEU A 138 23.56 3.87 -10.38
N LEU A 139 22.37 3.95 -10.98
CA LEU A 139 21.14 4.18 -10.20
C LEU A 139 20.87 3.04 -9.22
N PHE A 140 21.26 1.82 -9.58
CA PHE A 140 21.16 0.64 -8.73
C PHE A 140 22.14 0.75 -7.55
N GLU A 141 23.39 1.17 -7.80
CA GLU A 141 24.39 1.42 -6.77
C GLU A 141 24.03 2.59 -5.85
N PHE A 142 23.48 3.70 -6.38
CA PHE A 142 23.04 4.85 -5.58
C PHE A 142 21.88 4.47 -4.64
N ASN A 143 20.94 3.64 -5.11
CA ASN A 143 19.83 3.15 -4.28
C ASN A 143 20.33 2.20 -3.17
N LEU A 144 21.33 1.36 -3.47
CA LEU A 144 22.03 0.51 -2.50
C LEU A 144 22.84 1.31 -1.45
N TYR A 145 23.40 2.44 -1.84
CA TYR A 145 24.12 3.35 -0.94
C TYR A 145 23.16 4.05 0.03
N PHE A 146 22.06 4.61 -0.50
CA PHE A 146 21.03 5.26 0.32
C PHE A 146 20.34 4.27 1.28
N TYR A 147 20.21 3.00 0.88
CA TYR A 147 19.69 1.93 1.72
C TYR A 147 20.65 1.54 2.85
N ASN A 148 21.96 1.49 2.60
CA ASN A 148 22.97 1.22 3.63
C ASN A 148 23.15 2.38 4.62
N ASP A 149 22.92 3.62 4.18
CA ASP A 149 23.02 4.83 5.03
C ASP A 149 21.76 5.06 5.88
N LEU A 150 20.63 4.43 5.54
CA LEU A 150 19.39 4.44 6.35
C LEU A 150 19.35 3.37 7.45
N ILE A 151 20.25 2.39 7.40
CA ILE A 151 20.31 1.25 8.33
C ILE A 151 21.43 1.40 9.37
N ASN A 152 22.39 2.31 9.15
CA ASN A 152 23.41 2.71 10.13
C ASN A 152 23.08 4.06 10.77
#